data_AF-A0A538TNC3-F1
#
_entry.id   AF-A0A538TNC3-F1
#
_cell.length_a   1.000
_cell.length_b   1.000
_cell.length_c   1.000
_cell.angle_alpha   90.00
_cell.angle_beta   90.00
_cell.angle_gamma   90.00
#
_symmetry.space_group_name_H-M   'P 1'
#
loop_
_entity.id
_entity.type
_entity.pdbx_description
1 polymer ?
#
loop_
_entity_poly.entity_id
_entity_poly.type
_entity_poly.pdbx_seq_one_letter_code
_entity_poly.pdbx_strand_id
1 'polypeptide(L)'
;MTPDQAYAEKESRIITGAAGVYYRMGNESLRVDRPKEAYARFVKAREFAPGYRDLERRIEQAYERAVVRVAILPFANQTDVAGLSKDLADRIYAAVARQVAPPRFQFTELKGRDEIYSVVTVAQLEDLSRDEALAVGKRLGVDRVVAGRFYGLRSSSESDSYGQTIYRKTVERDTGNVTHVRYAESDLRVIARERRVQARYEFMVLDVRHGAVVASRSEPVEAVARTIWTDYRPSGDCKDYCLAPPDLERDDPLQARRAEERWSSHCGSWALPDLLERARDRSGRERYEGRYLHEFADAERPVFLGELPGEDDLARLALDDVWRPVFDVLRELDLED
;
A
#
# COMPACT_ATOMS: atom_id res chain seq x y z
N MET A 1 -23.13 -34.84 -53.43
CA MET A 1 -22.78 -34.26 -52.12
C MET A 1 -22.25 -35.38 -51.27
N THR A 2 -20.98 -35.33 -50.87
CA THR A 2 -20.43 -36.34 -49.95
C THR A 2 -20.98 -36.09 -48.54
N PRO A 3 -21.04 -37.10 -47.65
CA PRO A 3 -21.44 -36.92 -46.25
C PRO A 3 -20.67 -35.79 -45.54
N ASP A 4 -19.39 -35.63 -45.87
CA ASP A 4 -18.51 -34.58 -45.34
C ASP A 4 -18.92 -33.17 -45.80
N GLN A 5 -19.41 -33.01 -47.03
CA GLN A 5 -19.94 -31.72 -47.52
C GLN A 5 -21.23 -31.34 -46.80
N ALA A 6 -22.14 -32.29 -46.58
CA ALA A 6 -23.38 -32.06 -45.85
C ALA A 6 -23.14 -31.68 -44.38
N TYR A 7 -22.14 -32.31 -43.76
CA TYR A 7 -21.72 -32.00 -42.40
C TYR A 7 -21.13 -30.59 -42.32
N ALA A 8 -20.17 -30.24 -43.19
CA ALA A 8 -19.56 -28.91 -43.23
C ALA A 8 -20.58 -27.78 -43.47
N GLU A 9 -21.58 -28.00 -44.33
CA GLU A 9 -22.66 -27.04 -44.56
C GLU A 9 -23.58 -26.86 -43.34
N LYS A 10 -23.82 -27.94 -42.58
CA LYS A 10 -24.64 -27.89 -41.36
C LYS A 10 -23.88 -27.17 -40.25
N GLU A 11 -22.59 -27.47 -40.10
CA GLU A 11 -21.69 -26.81 -39.16
C GLU A 11 -21.57 -25.32 -39.45
N SER A 12 -21.31 -24.94 -40.71
CA SER A 12 -21.26 -23.53 -41.15
C SER A 12 -22.57 -22.78 -40.86
N ARG A 13 -23.72 -23.42 -41.05
CA ARG A 13 -25.04 -22.85 -40.69
C ARG A 13 -25.20 -22.62 -39.19
N ILE A 14 -24.74 -23.56 -38.36
CA ILE A 14 -24.80 -23.44 -36.90
C ILE A 14 -23.90 -22.30 -36.42
N ILE A 15 -22.66 -22.23 -36.92
CA ILE A 15 -21.69 -21.17 -36.58
C ILE A 15 -22.23 -19.79 -36.98
N THR A 16 -22.75 -19.66 -38.20
CA THR A 16 -23.36 -18.41 -38.70
C THR A 16 -24.60 -18.03 -37.90
N GLY A 17 -25.41 -19.01 -37.50
CA GLY A 17 -26.57 -18.80 -36.63
C GLY A 17 -26.18 -18.26 -35.25
N ALA A 18 -25.13 -18.83 -34.64
CA ALA A 18 -24.58 -18.36 -33.37
C ALA A 18 -24.06 -16.92 -33.46
N ALA A 19 -23.28 -16.60 -34.49
CA ALA A 19 -22.83 -15.22 -34.76
C ALA A 19 -24.02 -14.25 -34.87
N GLY A 20 -25.09 -14.65 -35.56
CA GLY A 20 -26.31 -13.86 -35.70
C GLY A 20 -27.07 -13.61 -34.39
N VAL A 21 -27.05 -14.56 -33.44
CA VAL A 21 -27.64 -14.38 -32.10
C VAL A 21 -26.87 -13.32 -31.33
N TYR A 22 -25.55 -13.48 -31.20
CA TYR A 22 -24.70 -12.53 -30.45
C TYR A 22 -24.70 -11.14 -31.08
N TYR A 23 -24.70 -11.04 -32.41
CA TYR A 23 -24.81 -9.77 -33.11
C TYR A 23 -26.14 -9.05 -32.80
N ARG A 24 -27.27 -9.76 -32.70
CA ARG A 24 -28.55 -9.14 -32.30
C ARG A 24 -28.53 -8.67 -30.85
N MET A 25 -27.99 -9.49 -29.95
CA MET A 25 -27.83 -9.12 -28.53
C MET A 25 -26.96 -7.87 -28.38
N GLY A 26 -25.84 -7.77 -29.10
CA GLY A 26 -24.98 -6.59 -29.06
C GLY A 26 -25.69 -5.31 -29.53
N ASN A 27 -26.52 -5.41 -30.58
CA ASN A 27 -27.34 -4.27 -31.02
C ASN A 27 -28.41 -3.88 -29.99
N GLU A 28 -29.01 -4.86 -29.31
CA GLU A 28 -29.96 -4.60 -28.23
C GLU A 28 -29.29 -3.89 -27.04
N SER A 29 -28.12 -4.38 -26.60
CA SER A 29 -27.33 -3.72 -25.55
C SER A 29 -26.96 -2.28 -25.92
N LEU A 30 -26.51 -2.00 -27.16
CA LEU A 30 -26.25 -0.62 -27.60
C LEU A 30 -27.50 0.27 -27.58
N ARG A 31 -28.68 -0.30 -27.81
CA ARG A 31 -29.97 0.42 -27.84
C ARG A 31 -30.41 0.83 -26.43
N VAL A 32 -30.06 0.04 -25.42
CA VAL A 32 -30.33 0.33 -24.00
C VAL A 32 -29.14 0.97 -23.27
N ASP A 33 -28.21 1.55 -24.03
CA ASP A 33 -27.01 2.25 -23.54
C ASP A 33 -26.08 1.39 -22.65
N ARG A 34 -25.89 0.13 -23.05
CA ARG A 34 -24.93 -0.81 -22.44
C ARG A 34 -23.78 -1.14 -23.39
N PRO A 35 -22.84 -0.22 -23.62
CA PRO A 35 -21.78 -0.37 -24.61
C PRO A 35 -20.75 -1.45 -24.26
N LYS A 36 -20.45 -1.71 -22.98
CA LYS A 36 -19.50 -2.75 -22.55
C LYS A 36 -20.08 -4.14 -22.77
N GLU A 37 -21.35 -4.35 -22.38
CA GLU A 37 -22.05 -5.59 -22.73
C GLU A 37 -22.11 -5.77 -24.25
N ALA A 38 -22.45 -4.72 -25.00
CA ALA A 38 -22.51 -4.79 -26.46
C ALA A 38 -21.18 -5.20 -27.08
N TYR A 39 -20.08 -4.60 -26.64
CA TYR A 39 -18.73 -4.95 -27.08
C TYR A 39 -18.44 -6.43 -26.85
N ALA A 40 -18.70 -6.95 -25.64
CA ALA A 40 -18.50 -8.35 -25.32
C ALA A 40 -19.32 -9.28 -26.23
N ARG A 41 -20.58 -8.91 -26.53
CA ARG A 41 -21.44 -9.66 -27.47
C ARG A 41 -20.88 -9.63 -28.89
N PHE A 42 -20.40 -8.49 -29.38
CA PHE A 42 -19.84 -8.41 -30.72
C PHE A 42 -18.51 -9.16 -30.84
N VAL A 43 -17.62 -9.06 -29.85
CA VAL A 43 -16.40 -9.88 -29.82
C VAL A 43 -16.75 -11.36 -29.85
N LYS A 44 -17.77 -11.79 -29.10
CA LYS A 44 -18.24 -13.18 -29.14
C LYS A 44 -18.80 -13.57 -30.51
N ALA A 45 -19.52 -12.68 -31.20
CA ALA A 45 -19.97 -12.93 -32.57
C ALA A 45 -18.78 -13.09 -33.54
N ARG A 46 -17.69 -12.35 -33.33
CA ARG A 46 -16.47 -12.41 -34.16
C ARG A 46 -15.75 -13.73 -34.02
N GLU A 47 -15.71 -14.29 -32.81
CA GLU A 47 -15.16 -15.63 -32.57
C GLU A 47 -15.88 -16.71 -33.38
N PHE A 48 -17.19 -16.56 -33.63
CA PHE A 48 -17.94 -17.48 -34.48
C PHE A 48 -17.73 -17.19 -35.97
N ALA A 49 -17.84 -15.93 -36.40
CA ALA A 49 -17.73 -15.56 -37.82
C ALA A 49 -17.05 -14.18 -38.02
N PRO A 50 -15.73 -14.12 -38.28
CA PRO A 50 -14.94 -12.88 -38.40
C PRO A 50 -15.31 -11.89 -39.53
N GLY A 51 -16.32 -12.20 -40.34
CA GLY A 51 -16.83 -11.34 -41.42
C GLY A 51 -18.34 -11.16 -41.39
N TYR A 52 -18.98 -11.40 -40.24
CA TYR A 52 -20.43 -11.35 -40.13
C TYR A 52 -20.94 -9.91 -40.26
N ARG A 53 -21.46 -9.53 -41.45
CA ARG A 53 -22.04 -8.21 -41.71
C ARG A 53 -21.04 -7.06 -41.44
N ASP A 54 -21.46 -6.04 -40.71
CA ASP A 54 -20.69 -4.85 -40.32
C ASP A 54 -20.04 -4.99 -38.92
N LEU A 55 -19.70 -6.21 -38.51
CA LEU A 55 -19.28 -6.52 -37.14
C LEU A 55 -18.09 -5.70 -36.63
N GLU A 56 -17.02 -5.57 -37.41
CA GLU A 56 -15.82 -4.82 -36.96
C GLU A 56 -16.16 -3.36 -36.63
N ARG A 57 -16.96 -2.71 -37.48
CA ARG A 57 -17.44 -1.35 -37.25
C ARG A 57 -18.30 -1.25 -35.98
N ARG A 58 -19.08 -2.29 -35.67
CA ARG A 58 -19.90 -2.35 -34.45
C ARG A 58 -19.05 -2.58 -33.19
N ILE A 59 -17.98 -3.36 -33.30
CA ILE A 59 -17.01 -3.55 -32.22
C ILE A 59 -16.34 -2.23 -31.88
N GLU A 60 -15.81 -1.51 -32.88
CA GLU A 60 -15.21 -0.18 -32.69
C GLU A 60 -16.21 0.79 -32.07
N GLN A 61 -17.42 0.89 -32.62
CA GLN A 61 -18.46 1.79 -32.10
C GLN A 61 -18.84 1.46 -30.64
N ALA A 62 -18.95 0.18 -30.29
CA ALA A 62 -19.24 -0.23 -28.92
C ALA A 62 -18.07 0.09 -28.00
N TYR A 63 -16.84 -0.14 -28.45
CA TYR A 63 -15.64 0.17 -27.69
C TYR A 63 -15.51 1.67 -27.40
N GLU A 64 -15.63 2.51 -28.43
CA GLU A 64 -15.55 3.97 -28.26
C GLU A 64 -16.60 4.52 -27.28
N ARG A 65 -17.81 3.93 -27.26
CA ARG A 65 -18.85 4.28 -26.28
C ARG A 65 -18.62 3.70 -24.89
N ALA A 66 -17.88 2.60 -24.80
CA ALA A 66 -17.59 1.90 -23.56
C ALA A 66 -16.42 2.53 -22.81
N VAL A 67 -15.48 3.17 -23.52
CA VAL A 67 -14.33 3.83 -22.92
C VAL A 67 -14.78 4.99 -22.03
N VAL A 68 -14.38 4.93 -20.76
CA VAL A 68 -14.62 5.90 -19.71
C VAL A 68 -13.29 6.57 -19.38
N ARG A 69 -13.22 7.89 -19.59
CA ARG A 69 -12.07 8.70 -19.21
C ARG A 69 -12.21 9.12 -17.76
N VAL A 70 -11.18 8.87 -16.97
CA VAL A 70 -11.18 9.09 -15.52
C VAL A 70 -10.05 10.04 -15.14
N ALA A 71 -10.36 11.05 -14.33
CA ALA A 71 -9.35 11.87 -13.66
C ALA A 71 -9.29 11.53 -12.17
N ILE A 72 -8.10 11.33 -11.62
CA ILE A 72 -7.87 11.22 -10.19
C ILE A 72 -7.40 12.57 -9.69
N LEU A 73 -8.26 13.28 -8.96
CA LEU A 73 -7.92 14.59 -8.42
C LEU A 73 -7.12 14.46 -7.13
N PRO A 74 -6.35 15.50 -6.76
CA PRO A 74 -5.73 15.57 -5.45
C PRO A 74 -6.75 15.46 -4.33
N PHE A 75 -6.44 14.62 -3.34
CA PHE A 75 -7.33 14.43 -2.19
C PHE A 75 -7.17 15.62 -1.26
N ALA A 76 -8.28 16.22 -0.81
CA ALA A 76 -8.23 17.33 0.12
C ALA A 76 -7.50 16.91 1.41
N ASN A 77 -6.63 17.78 1.91
CA ASN A 77 -5.88 17.53 3.12
C ASN A 77 -6.53 18.25 4.29
N GLN A 78 -7.36 17.53 5.04
CA GLN A 78 -7.93 17.97 6.31
C GLN A 78 -7.17 17.36 7.49
N THR A 79 -5.88 17.06 7.26
CA THR A 79 -4.90 16.77 8.30
C THR A 79 -3.98 17.99 8.41
N ASP A 80 -3.37 18.20 9.58
CA ASP A 80 -2.43 19.31 9.79
C ASP A 80 -1.05 19.07 9.14
N VAL A 81 -0.88 17.99 8.35
CA VAL A 81 0.39 17.61 7.72
C VAL A 81 0.60 18.36 6.41
N ALA A 82 1.59 19.25 6.37
CA ALA A 82 1.86 20.07 5.18
C ALA A 82 2.29 19.23 3.96
N GLY A 83 1.79 19.60 2.78
CA GLY A 83 2.14 18.96 1.50
C GLY A 83 1.59 17.54 1.31
N LEU A 84 0.83 17.00 2.27
CA LEU A 84 0.33 15.63 2.23
C LEU A 84 -0.56 15.36 1.01
N SER A 85 -1.46 16.30 0.67
CA SER A 85 -2.39 16.15 -0.46
C SER A 85 -1.66 15.85 -1.77
N LYS A 86 -0.77 16.76 -2.19
CA LYS A 86 -0.07 16.67 -3.48
C LYS A 86 0.81 15.42 -3.54
N ASP A 87 1.58 15.18 -2.49
CA ASP A 87 2.51 14.05 -2.47
C ASP A 87 1.78 12.70 -2.53
N LEU A 88 0.69 12.54 -1.77
CA LEU A 88 -0.12 11.33 -1.82
C LEU A 88 -0.91 11.22 -3.13
N ALA A 89 -1.45 12.32 -3.65
CA ALA A 89 -2.13 12.32 -4.93
C ALA A 89 -1.22 11.86 -6.07
N ASP A 90 0.02 12.35 -6.09
CA ASP A 90 1.04 11.94 -7.07
C ASP A 90 1.39 10.46 -6.92
N ARG A 91 1.50 9.95 -5.68
CA ARG A 91 1.74 8.52 -5.43
C ARG A 91 0.56 7.66 -5.84
N ILE A 92 -0.67 8.05 -5.48
CA ILE A 92 -1.90 7.35 -5.88
C ILE A 92 -1.97 7.31 -7.39
N TYR A 93 -1.84 8.45 -8.06
CA TYR A 93 -1.85 8.53 -9.51
C TYR A 93 -0.79 7.61 -10.13
N ALA A 94 0.47 7.72 -9.70
CA ALA A 94 1.55 6.91 -10.24
C ALA A 94 1.34 5.41 -10.01
N ALA A 95 0.83 5.02 -8.84
CA ALA A 95 0.56 3.62 -8.52
C ALA A 95 -0.60 3.06 -9.35
N VAL A 96 -1.70 3.79 -9.45
CA VAL A 96 -2.86 3.38 -10.27
C VAL A 96 -2.50 3.37 -11.75
N ALA A 97 -1.83 4.41 -12.27
CA ALA A 97 -1.45 4.50 -13.68
C ALA A 97 -0.49 3.38 -14.12
N ARG A 98 0.41 2.92 -13.25
CA ARG A 98 1.25 1.74 -13.54
C ARG A 98 0.45 0.43 -13.69
N GLN A 99 -0.76 0.38 -13.13
CA GLN A 99 -1.59 -0.81 -13.08
C GLN A 99 -2.74 -0.76 -14.09
N VAL A 100 -3.16 0.44 -14.51
CA VAL A 100 -4.18 0.67 -15.54
C VAL A 100 -3.55 0.48 -16.92
N ALA A 101 -3.51 -0.78 -17.33
CA ALA A 101 -3.15 -1.21 -18.67
C ALA A 101 -3.92 -2.49 -19.02
N PRO A 102 -4.14 -2.79 -20.32
CA PRO A 102 -4.63 -4.10 -20.74
C PRO A 102 -3.72 -5.23 -20.22
N PRO A 103 -4.27 -6.39 -19.80
CA PRO A 103 -5.69 -6.78 -19.84
C PRO A 103 -6.48 -6.40 -18.58
N ARG A 104 -5.90 -5.68 -17.61
CA ARG A 104 -6.54 -5.41 -16.30
C ARG A 104 -7.64 -4.36 -16.37
N PHE A 105 -7.51 -3.44 -17.31
CA PHE A 105 -8.51 -2.44 -17.65
C PHE A 105 -8.72 -2.50 -19.15
N GLN A 106 -9.97 -2.67 -19.55
CA GLN A 106 -10.37 -2.72 -20.94
C GLN A 106 -11.04 -1.42 -21.39
N PHE A 107 -11.76 -0.74 -20.49
CA PHE A 107 -12.62 0.38 -20.82
C PHE A 107 -12.31 1.64 -20.03
N THR A 108 -11.24 1.66 -19.24
CA THR A 108 -10.86 2.82 -18.44
C THR A 108 -9.60 3.47 -19.00
N GLU A 109 -9.68 4.77 -19.28
CA GLU A 109 -8.54 5.59 -19.67
C GLU A 109 -8.27 6.64 -18.59
N LEU A 110 -7.06 6.63 -18.02
CA LEU A 110 -6.68 7.67 -17.06
C LEU A 110 -6.17 8.92 -17.76
N LYS A 111 -6.67 10.07 -17.32
CA LYS A 111 -6.11 11.35 -17.75
C LYS A 111 -4.76 11.63 -17.13
N GLY A 112 -3.85 12.11 -17.98
CA GLY A 112 -2.48 12.46 -17.59
C GLY A 112 -2.43 13.41 -16.40
N ARG A 113 -1.51 13.15 -15.48
CA ARG A 113 -1.25 14.01 -14.31
C ARG A 113 -1.05 15.48 -14.69
N ASP A 114 -0.28 15.74 -15.75
CA ASP A 114 0.03 17.10 -16.18
C ASP A 114 -1.20 17.82 -16.75
N GLU A 115 -2.12 17.09 -17.39
CA GLU A 115 -3.42 17.62 -17.82
C GLU A 115 -4.27 18.02 -16.61
N ILE A 116 -4.29 17.20 -15.55
CA ILE A 116 -5.04 17.48 -14.32
C ILE A 116 -4.49 18.74 -13.63
N TYR A 117 -3.18 18.84 -13.42
CA TYR A 117 -2.59 20.01 -12.77
C TYR A 117 -2.66 21.29 -13.61
N SER A 118 -2.85 21.19 -14.93
CA SER A 118 -3.03 22.38 -15.79
C SER A 118 -4.35 23.11 -15.53
N VAL A 119 -5.34 22.44 -14.93
CA VAL A 119 -6.68 23.01 -14.70
C VAL A 119 -7.03 23.20 -13.22
N VAL A 120 -6.37 22.48 -12.31
CA VAL A 120 -6.59 22.59 -10.87
C VAL A 120 -5.78 23.76 -10.30
N THR A 121 -6.45 24.68 -9.59
CA THR A 121 -5.76 25.81 -8.94
C THR A 121 -5.05 25.38 -7.66
N VAL A 122 -4.09 26.16 -7.18
CA VAL A 122 -3.36 25.85 -5.91
C VAL A 122 -4.31 25.71 -4.73
N ALA A 123 -5.33 26.58 -4.60
CA ALA A 123 -6.33 26.48 -3.53
C ALA A 123 -7.11 25.16 -3.60
N GLN A 124 -7.45 24.72 -4.81
CA GLN A 124 -8.13 23.46 -5.07
C GLN A 124 -7.24 22.22 -4.86
N LEU A 125 -5.92 22.39 -4.72
CA LEU A 125 -5.04 21.29 -4.31
C LEU A 125 -5.18 20.99 -2.83
N GLU A 126 -5.58 21.96 -2.02
CA GLU A 126 -5.63 21.80 -0.56
C GLU A 126 -7.02 21.37 -0.10
N ASP A 127 -8.07 21.97 -0.67
CA ASP A 127 -9.46 21.66 -0.36
C ASP A 127 -10.30 21.68 -1.64
N LEU A 128 -10.89 20.53 -1.97
CA LEU A 128 -11.65 20.33 -3.20
C LEU A 128 -13.02 19.76 -2.84
N SER A 129 -14.03 20.62 -2.91
CA SER A 129 -15.42 20.20 -2.72
C SER A 129 -15.91 19.32 -3.87
N ARG A 130 -17.01 18.60 -3.64
CA ARG A 130 -17.66 17.78 -4.67
C ARG A 130 -18.03 18.60 -5.92
N ASP A 131 -18.56 19.81 -5.73
CA ASP A 131 -19.00 20.65 -6.85
C ASP A 131 -17.81 21.15 -7.68
N GLU A 132 -16.69 21.46 -7.00
CA GLU A 132 -15.43 21.81 -7.66
C GLU A 132 -14.83 20.62 -8.41
N ALA A 133 -14.91 19.41 -7.85
CA ALA A 133 -14.50 18.17 -8.52
C ALA A 133 -15.25 17.98 -9.85
N LEU A 134 -16.56 18.16 -9.84
CA LEU A 134 -17.40 18.09 -11.03
C LEU A 134 -17.06 19.20 -12.04
N ALA A 135 -16.79 20.42 -11.56
CA ALA A 135 -16.39 21.52 -12.43
C ALA A 135 -15.02 21.28 -13.08
N VAL A 136 -14.05 20.73 -12.34
CA VAL A 136 -12.76 20.29 -12.88
C VAL A 136 -12.97 19.17 -13.91
N GLY A 137 -13.78 18.16 -13.60
CA GLY A 137 -14.09 17.08 -14.53
C GLY A 137 -14.68 17.56 -15.85
N LYS A 138 -15.62 18.51 -15.80
CA LYS A 138 -16.20 19.16 -16.99
C LYS A 138 -15.14 19.89 -17.82
N ARG A 139 -14.21 20.61 -17.18
CA ARG A 139 -13.11 21.31 -17.87
C ARG A 139 -12.11 20.34 -18.51
N LEU A 140 -11.85 19.20 -17.87
CA LEU A 140 -10.99 18.13 -18.40
C LEU A 140 -11.67 17.30 -19.50
N GLY A 141 -12.98 17.42 -19.66
CA GLY A 141 -13.76 16.60 -20.59
C GLY A 141 -13.72 15.11 -20.25
N VAL A 142 -13.59 14.76 -18.96
CA VAL A 142 -13.63 13.37 -18.48
C VAL A 142 -15.05 12.93 -18.15
N ASP A 143 -15.26 11.62 -18.18
CA ASP A 143 -16.55 11.01 -17.90
C ASP A 143 -16.73 10.80 -16.39
N ARG A 144 -15.64 10.48 -15.68
CA ARG A 144 -15.62 10.30 -14.22
C ARG A 144 -14.46 11.01 -13.54
N VAL A 145 -14.68 11.36 -12.27
CA VAL A 145 -13.69 11.98 -11.40
C VAL A 145 -13.59 11.20 -10.09
N VAL A 146 -12.37 10.87 -9.66
CA VAL A 146 -12.10 10.40 -8.30
C VAL A 146 -11.72 11.62 -7.46
N ALA A 147 -12.50 11.89 -6.41
CA ALA A 147 -12.24 12.96 -5.46
C ALA A 147 -12.33 12.39 -4.03
N GLY A 148 -11.49 12.87 -3.13
CA GLY A 148 -11.42 12.34 -1.78
C GLY A 148 -10.76 13.29 -0.81
N ARG A 149 -10.61 12.85 0.44
CA ARG A 149 -9.94 13.60 1.49
C ARG A 149 -9.26 12.70 2.50
N PHE A 150 -8.23 13.25 3.15
CA PHE A 150 -7.58 12.70 4.33
C PHE A 150 -7.98 13.53 5.55
N TYR A 151 -8.35 12.88 6.66
CA TYR A 151 -8.85 13.57 7.84
C TYR A 151 -8.65 12.74 9.12
N GLY A 152 -8.90 13.37 10.27
CA GLY A 152 -8.98 12.67 11.56
C GLY A 152 -7.64 12.09 12.03
N LEU A 153 -6.54 12.79 11.73
CA LEU A 153 -5.21 12.41 12.18
C LEU A 153 -5.14 12.43 13.72
N ARG A 154 -4.63 11.34 14.28
CA ARG A 154 -4.39 11.18 15.71
C ARG A 154 -3.06 10.51 15.92
N SER A 155 -2.30 10.99 16.88
CA SER A 155 -0.98 10.48 17.23
C SER A 155 -0.90 10.22 18.72
N SER A 156 -0.38 9.07 19.09
CA SER A 156 -0.02 8.73 20.46
C SER A 156 1.41 8.24 20.49
N SER A 157 2.21 8.76 21.42
CA SER A 157 3.60 8.34 21.61
C SER A 157 3.79 7.85 23.04
N GLU A 158 4.46 6.71 23.16
CA GLU A 158 4.87 6.11 24.42
C GLU A 158 6.39 5.96 24.43
N SER A 159 6.99 6.08 25.60
CA SER A 159 8.43 5.91 25.78
C SER A 159 8.67 5.24 27.11
N ASP A 160 9.47 4.19 27.07
CA ASP A 160 9.83 3.40 28.23
C ASP A 160 11.35 3.29 28.32
N SER A 161 11.86 3.20 29.54
CA SER A 161 13.26 3.00 29.83
C SER A 161 13.43 1.75 30.69
N TYR A 162 14.16 0.79 30.16
CA TYR A 162 14.38 -0.51 30.77
C TYR A 162 15.86 -0.66 31.15
N GLY A 163 16.12 -1.07 32.38
CA GLY A 163 17.46 -1.40 32.88
C GLY A 163 17.57 -2.90 33.17
N GLN A 164 18.66 -3.52 32.71
CA GLN A 164 18.93 -4.94 32.91
C GLN A 164 20.43 -5.17 33.09
N THR A 165 20.80 -6.01 34.06
CA THR A 165 22.16 -6.51 34.18
C THR A 165 22.41 -7.55 33.09
N ILE A 166 23.50 -7.38 32.35
CA ILE A 166 23.99 -8.28 31.33
C ILE A 166 25.37 -8.80 31.71
N TYR A 167 25.74 -9.93 31.15
CA TYR A 167 26.94 -10.66 31.53
C TYR A 167 27.81 -10.89 30.31
N ARG A 168 29.09 -10.54 30.38
CA ARG A 168 30.06 -10.86 29.34
C ARG A 168 30.99 -11.97 29.78
N LYS A 169 31.07 -13.03 28.99
CA LYS A 169 32.08 -14.08 29.13
C LYS A 169 33.49 -13.49 28.94
N THR A 170 34.33 -13.65 29.96
CA THR A 170 35.76 -13.35 29.90
C THR A 170 36.56 -14.61 30.15
N VAL A 171 37.68 -14.73 29.46
CA VAL A 171 38.58 -15.88 29.54
C VAL A 171 39.90 -15.38 30.10
N GLU A 172 40.16 -15.70 31.36
CA GLU A 172 41.41 -15.33 32.04
C GLU A 172 42.34 -16.54 32.06
N ARG A 173 43.60 -16.35 31.66
CA ARG A 173 44.66 -17.35 31.85
C ARG A 173 45.41 -17.02 33.12
N ASP A 174 45.45 -17.96 34.05
CA ASP A 174 46.29 -17.85 35.23
C ASP A 174 47.77 -18.08 34.87
N THR A 175 48.67 -17.67 35.76
CA THR A 175 50.12 -17.91 35.74
C THR A 175 50.51 -19.38 35.52
N GLY A 176 49.62 -20.33 35.81
CA GLY A 176 49.77 -21.76 35.50
C GLY A 176 49.29 -22.21 34.11
N ASN A 177 48.92 -21.28 33.21
CA ASN A 177 48.33 -21.54 31.88
C ASN A 177 46.95 -22.26 31.94
N VAL A 178 46.29 -22.24 33.10
CA VAL A 178 44.92 -22.73 33.28
C VAL A 178 43.95 -21.63 32.86
N THR A 179 42.92 -22.00 32.12
CA THR A 179 41.92 -21.07 31.59
C THR A 179 40.70 -21.06 32.49
N HIS A 180 40.36 -19.90 33.04
CA HIS A 180 39.15 -19.68 33.84
C HIS A 180 38.13 -18.86 33.02
N VAL A 181 36.90 -19.37 32.93
CA VAL A 181 35.78 -18.63 32.37
C VAL A 181 35.10 -17.86 33.50
N ARG A 182 34.97 -16.55 33.33
CA ARG A 182 34.22 -15.68 34.24
C ARG A 182 33.17 -14.90 33.46
N TYR A 183 32.16 -14.41 34.16
CA TYR A 183 31.14 -13.55 33.60
C TYR A 183 31.21 -12.21 34.30
N ALA A 184 31.63 -11.17 33.56
CA ALA A 184 31.69 -9.81 34.07
C ALA A 184 30.32 -9.15 33.92
N GLU A 185 29.81 -8.60 35.01
CA GLU A 185 28.52 -7.92 35.06
C GLU A 185 28.62 -6.49 34.53
N SER A 186 27.62 -6.06 33.77
CA SER A 186 27.43 -4.70 33.30
C SER A 186 25.95 -4.33 33.35
N ASP A 187 25.64 -3.07 33.63
CA ASP A 187 24.27 -2.58 33.50
C ASP A 187 24.02 -2.04 32.09
N LEU A 188 22.97 -2.56 31.46
CA LEU A 188 22.47 -2.10 30.17
C LEU A 188 21.19 -1.31 30.38
N ARG A 189 21.15 -0.09 29.84
CA ARG A 189 19.93 0.70 29.71
C ARG A 189 19.47 0.71 28.27
N VAL A 190 18.21 0.36 28.06
CA VAL A 190 17.53 0.38 26.77
C VAL A 190 16.39 1.38 26.85
N ILE A 191 16.25 2.20 25.82
CA ILE A 191 15.12 3.09 25.62
C ILE A 191 14.29 2.50 24.50
N ALA A 192 13.03 2.19 24.79
CA ALA A 192 12.05 1.75 23.82
C ALA A 192 11.04 2.87 23.60
N ARG A 193 10.70 3.15 22.35
CA ARG A 193 9.70 4.16 22.01
C ARG A 193 8.71 3.58 21.02
N GLU A 194 7.44 3.93 21.17
CA GLU A 194 6.39 3.57 20.23
C GLU A 194 5.62 4.84 19.84
N ARG A 195 5.34 5.00 18.55
CA ARG A 195 4.36 5.98 18.07
C ARG A 195 3.36 5.27 17.20
N ARG A 196 2.09 5.48 17.52
CA ARG A 196 0.94 5.06 16.70
C ARG A 196 0.32 6.30 16.10
N VAL A 197 0.19 6.31 14.77
CA VAL A 197 -0.53 7.33 14.01
C VAL A 197 -1.72 6.68 13.33
N GLN A 198 -2.90 7.24 13.56
CA GLN A 198 -4.14 6.85 12.90
C GLN A 198 -4.64 8.01 12.06
N ALA A 199 -5.08 7.72 10.85
CA ALA A 199 -5.75 8.67 9.97
C ALA A 199 -6.98 8.00 9.35
N ARG A 200 -7.79 8.78 8.65
CA ARG A 200 -8.90 8.27 7.83
C ARG A 200 -8.78 8.84 6.44
N TYR A 201 -9.19 8.05 5.47
CA TYR A 201 -9.42 8.53 4.12
C TYR A 201 -10.88 8.27 3.74
N GLU A 202 -11.38 9.08 2.83
CA GLU A 202 -12.58 8.75 2.06
C GLU A 202 -12.41 9.25 0.64
N PHE A 203 -13.01 8.54 -0.30
CA PHE A 203 -13.11 9.00 -1.67
C PHE A 203 -14.43 8.58 -2.30
N MET A 204 -14.78 9.29 -3.36
CA MET A 204 -15.94 9.05 -4.19
C MET A 204 -15.52 9.10 -5.66
N VAL A 205 -16.16 8.24 -6.46
CA VAL A 205 -16.11 8.32 -7.91
C VAL A 205 -17.40 8.99 -8.37
N LEU A 206 -17.25 10.10 -9.09
CA LEU A 206 -18.33 10.94 -9.54
C LEU A 206 -18.52 10.78 -11.04
N ASP A 207 -19.76 10.56 -11.47
CA ASP A 207 -20.16 10.73 -12.87
C ASP A 207 -20.27 12.23 -13.17
N VAL A 208 -19.48 12.72 -14.12
CA VAL A 208 -19.37 14.16 -14.41
C VAL A 208 -20.63 14.71 -15.09
N ARG A 209 -21.33 13.86 -15.85
CA ARG A 209 -22.50 14.25 -16.63
C ARG A 209 -23.72 14.47 -15.74
N HIS A 210 -23.96 13.56 -14.81
CA HIS A 210 -25.13 13.55 -13.93
C HIS A 210 -24.83 14.08 -12.53
N GLY A 211 -23.55 14.20 -12.17
CA GLY A 211 -23.10 14.56 -10.83
C GLY A 211 -23.31 13.45 -9.80
N ALA A 212 -23.71 12.24 -10.21
CA ALA A 212 -24.01 11.13 -9.32
C ALA A 212 -22.73 10.52 -8.72
N VAL A 213 -22.82 10.05 -7.48
CA VAL A 213 -21.77 9.21 -6.88
C VAL A 213 -21.99 7.79 -7.38
N VAL A 214 -21.05 7.25 -8.15
CA VAL A 214 -21.13 5.88 -8.68
C VAL A 214 -20.47 4.87 -7.75
N ALA A 215 -19.49 5.31 -6.95
CA ALA A 215 -18.86 4.51 -5.91
C ALA A 215 -18.29 5.40 -4.82
N SER A 216 -18.15 4.88 -3.60
CA SER A 216 -17.49 5.56 -2.49
C SER A 216 -16.88 4.56 -1.51
N ARG A 217 -15.78 4.94 -0.86
CA ARG A 217 -15.13 4.18 0.21
C ARG A 217 -14.68 5.12 1.32
N SER A 218 -14.69 4.63 2.55
CA SER A 218 -14.08 5.31 3.71
C SER A 218 -13.59 4.30 4.72
N GLU A 219 -12.31 4.39 5.08
CA GLU A 219 -11.68 3.45 6.01
C GLU A 219 -10.64 4.19 6.87
N PRO A 220 -10.40 3.72 8.11
CA PRO A 220 -9.25 4.15 8.88
C PRO A 220 -7.97 3.50 8.34
N VAL A 221 -6.84 4.17 8.54
CA VAL A 221 -5.49 3.65 8.31
C VAL A 221 -4.64 3.89 9.55
N GLU A 222 -3.62 3.06 9.73
CA GLU A 222 -2.72 3.12 10.88
C GLU A 222 -1.28 2.85 10.45
N ALA A 223 -0.35 3.58 11.06
CA ALA A 223 1.07 3.26 11.06
C ALA A 223 1.58 3.22 12.50
N VAL A 224 2.42 2.24 12.79
CA VAL A 224 3.08 2.09 14.09
C VAL A 224 4.57 2.07 13.87
N ALA A 225 5.29 2.96 14.55
CA ALA A 225 6.74 2.95 14.61
C ALA A 225 7.20 2.55 16.00
N ARG A 226 8.10 1.56 16.04
CA ARG A 226 8.76 1.12 17.26
C ARG A 226 10.25 1.33 17.11
N THR A 227 10.87 1.96 18.10
CA THR A 227 12.32 2.07 18.16
C THR A 227 12.88 1.50 19.43
N ILE A 228 14.11 1.02 19.32
CA ILE A 228 14.93 0.60 20.44
C ILE A 228 16.30 1.25 20.33
N TRP A 229 16.85 1.70 21.45
CA TRP A 229 18.15 2.33 21.48
C TRP A 229 18.87 2.12 22.81
N THR A 230 20.20 2.08 22.74
CA THR A 230 21.07 2.09 23.92
C THR A 230 22.34 2.86 23.62
N ASP A 231 22.87 3.56 24.61
CA ASP A 231 24.19 4.19 24.59
C ASP A 231 25.31 3.22 25.04
N TYR A 232 24.96 2.00 25.43
CA TYR A 232 25.92 1.01 25.90
C TYR A 232 26.93 0.66 24.80
N ARG A 233 28.21 0.72 25.16
CA ARG A 233 29.33 0.43 24.26
C ARG A 233 29.90 -0.96 24.57
N PRO A 234 29.55 -2.00 23.81
CA PRO A 234 30.07 -3.33 24.06
C PRO A 234 31.58 -3.36 23.79
N SER A 235 32.30 -4.06 24.66
CA SER A 235 33.71 -4.39 24.47
C SER A 235 33.88 -5.88 24.21
N GLY A 236 34.78 -6.25 23.30
CA GLY A 236 35.00 -7.64 22.88
C GLY A 236 34.01 -8.12 21.81
N ASP A 237 33.79 -9.43 21.73
CA ASP A 237 32.77 -10.03 20.86
C ASP A 237 31.37 -9.80 21.49
N CYS A 238 30.39 -9.39 20.68
CA CYS A 238 29.00 -9.27 21.15
C CYS A 238 28.39 -10.63 21.50
N LYS A 239 28.87 -11.72 20.91
CA LYS A 239 28.37 -13.07 21.15
C LYS A 239 28.78 -13.62 22.53
N ASP A 240 29.72 -12.96 23.19
CA ASP A 240 30.11 -13.28 24.56
C ASP A 240 29.13 -12.70 25.60
N TYR A 241 28.14 -11.92 25.19
CA TYR A 241 27.13 -11.35 26.08
C TYR A 241 25.89 -12.22 26.20
N CYS A 242 25.38 -12.37 27.43
CA CYS A 242 24.12 -13.05 27.72
C CYS A 242 23.32 -12.33 28.81
N LEU A 243 22.02 -12.62 28.87
CA LEU A 243 21.10 -12.11 29.89
C LEU A 243 21.22 -12.88 31.21
N ALA A 244 21.55 -14.18 31.12
CA ALA A 244 21.80 -15.04 32.25
C ALA A 244 23.06 -15.91 31.97
N PRO A 245 24.05 -15.95 32.88
CA PRO A 245 25.19 -16.85 32.74
C PRO A 245 24.80 -18.29 33.14
N PRO A 246 25.54 -19.32 32.70
CA PRO A 246 25.21 -20.73 32.97
C PRO A 246 25.07 -21.07 34.47
N ASP A 247 25.85 -20.42 35.33
CA ASP A 247 25.74 -20.63 36.78
C ASP A 247 24.42 -20.09 37.33
N LEU A 248 23.93 -18.94 36.83
CA LEU A 248 22.62 -18.40 37.22
C LEU A 248 21.48 -19.31 36.70
N GLU A 249 21.58 -19.82 35.48
CA GLU A 249 20.59 -20.75 34.94
C GLU A 249 20.48 -22.05 35.76
N ARG A 250 21.61 -22.53 36.30
CA ARG A 250 21.66 -23.71 37.16
C ARG A 250 21.15 -23.42 38.57
N ASP A 251 21.58 -22.31 39.16
CA ASP A 251 21.39 -22.03 40.58
C ASP A 251 20.05 -21.29 40.86
N ASP A 252 19.58 -20.45 39.93
CA ASP A 252 18.25 -19.81 39.95
C ASP A 252 17.61 -19.73 38.54
N PRO A 253 17.00 -20.83 38.06
CA PRO A 253 16.38 -20.87 36.73
C PRO A 253 15.14 -19.95 36.60
N LEU A 254 14.49 -19.58 37.72
CA LEU A 254 13.35 -18.67 37.68
C LEU A 254 13.82 -17.24 37.40
N GLN A 255 14.93 -16.81 38.01
CA GLN A 255 15.53 -15.51 37.73
C GLN A 255 16.01 -15.41 36.27
N ALA A 256 16.66 -16.45 35.75
CA ALA A 256 17.09 -16.49 34.34
C ALA A 256 15.91 -16.35 33.37
N ARG A 257 14.81 -17.10 33.58
CA ARG A 257 13.60 -16.97 32.76
C ARG A 257 12.97 -15.58 32.85
N ARG A 258 12.93 -14.97 34.04
CA ARG A 258 12.43 -13.61 34.20
C ARG A 258 13.27 -12.59 33.45
N ALA A 259 14.59 -12.77 33.37
CA ALA A 259 15.46 -11.89 32.60
C ALA A 259 15.13 -11.97 31.09
N GLU A 260 14.94 -13.18 30.56
CA GLU A 260 14.54 -13.42 29.17
C GLU A 260 13.13 -12.87 28.87
N GLU A 261 12.15 -13.11 29.74
CA GLU A 261 10.78 -12.60 29.58
C GLU A 261 10.74 -11.07 29.58
N ARG A 262 11.45 -10.43 30.53
CA ARG A 262 11.57 -8.97 30.58
C ARG A 262 12.31 -8.42 29.37
N TRP A 263 13.34 -9.10 28.89
CA TRP A 263 14.02 -8.71 27.68
C TRP A 263 13.09 -8.74 26.47
N SER A 264 12.39 -9.86 26.26
CA SER A 264 11.45 -10.00 25.14
C SER A 264 10.33 -8.97 25.18
N SER A 265 9.81 -8.63 26.37
CA SER A 265 8.72 -7.65 26.49
C SER A 265 9.13 -6.21 26.13
N HIS A 266 10.39 -5.82 26.33
CA HIS A 266 10.87 -4.45 26.06
C HIS A 266 11.67 -4.33 24.75
N CYS A 267 12.41 -5.38 24.39
CA CYS A 267 13.28 -5.41 23.22
C CYS A 267 12.65 -6.13 22.02
N GLY A 268 11.46 -6.69 22.18
CA GLY A 268 10.72 -7.38 21.13
C GLY A 268 11.52 -8.55 20.57
N SER A 269 11.75 -8.52 19.25
CA SER A 269 12.44 -9.59 18.52
C SER A 269 13.98 -9.49 18.54
N TRP A 270 14.56 -8.51 19.23
CA TRP A 270 16.02 -8.35 19.26
C TRP A 270 16.67 -9.37 20.19
N ALA A 271 17.68 -10.11 19.70
CA ALA A 271 18.61 -10.81 20.58
C ALA A 271 19.61 -9.80 21.18
N LEU A 272 20.10 -10.06 22.40
CA LEU A 272 21.08 -9.20 23.06
C LEU A 272 22.35 -9.00 22.20
N PRO A 273 23.01 -10.04 21.66
CA PRO A 273 24.18 -9.86 20.81
C PRO A 273 23.89 -8.97 19.60
N ASP A 274 22.76 -9.18 18.91
CA ASP A 274 22.38 -8.41 17.73
C ASP A 274 22.17 -6.93 18.06
N LEU A 275 21.52 -6.63 19.20
CA LEU A 275 21.31 -5.26 19.67
C LEU A 275 22.66 -4.59 19.93
N LEU A 276 23.57 -5.29 20.60
CA LEU A 276 24.90 -4.78 20.93
C LEU A 276 25.76 -4.58 19.67
N GLU A 277 25.67 -5.48 18.68
CA GLU A 277 26.33 -5.30 17.38
C GLU A 277 25.83 -4.03 16.71
N ARG A 278 24.51 -3.80 16.70
CA ARG A 278 23.94 -2.56 16.16
C ARG A 278 24.36 -1.32 16.94
N ALA A 279 24.41 -1.39 18.27
CA ALA A 279 24.87 -0.28 19.10
C ALA A 279 26.33 0.09 18.79
N ARG A 280 27.17 -0.91 18.53
CA ARG A 280 28.57 -0.73 18.12
C ARG A 280 28.71 -0.10 16.75
N ASP A 281 27.99 -0.63 15.75
CA ASP A 281 28.15 -0.25 14.34
C ASP A 281 27.41 1.05 13.99
N ARG A 282 26.37 1.40 14.75
CA ARG A 282 25.44 2.50 14.44
C ARG A 282 25.30 3.50 15.59
N SER A 283 26.39 3.77 16.31
CA SER A 283 26.42 4.69 17.44
C SER A 283 26.00 6.14 17.12
N GLY A 284 25.83 6.51 15.85
CA GLY A 284 25.34 7.82 15.40
C GLY A 284 23.83 7.89 15.11
N ARG A 285 23.09 6.78 15.21
CA ARG A 285 21.64 6.72 14.94
C ARG A 285 20.80 7.08 16.17
N GLU A 286 21.15 8.18 16.81
CA GLU A 286 20.32 8.75 17.87
C GLU A 286 19.15 9.53 17.28
N ARG A 287 19.38 10.25 16.18
CA ARG A 287 18.38 11.11 15.55
C ARG A 287 17.70 10.45 14.37
N TYR A 288 16.42 10.73 14.22
CA TYR A 288 15.66 10.29 13.06
C TYR A 288 16.02 11.11 11.82
N GLU A 289 16.05 10.44 10.67
CA GLU A 289 16.16 11.07 9.36
C GLU A 289 15.15 10.42 8.41
N GLY A 290 14.52 11.20 7.53
CA GLY A 290 13.48 10.73 6.60
C GLY A 290 13.88 9.51 5.76
N ARG A 291 15.17 9.35 5.44
CA ARG A 291 15.69 8.19 4.72
C ARG A 291 15.49 6.85 5.46
N TYR A 292 15.23 6.87 6.77
CA TYR A 292 14.98 5.67 7.57
C TYR A 292 13.51 5.26 7.62
N LEU A 293 12.58 6.04 7.06
CA LEU A 293 11.14 5.75 7.11
C LEU A 293 10.80 4.34 6.63
N HIS A 294 11.46 3.86 5.57
CA HIS A 294 11.23 2.53 5.01
C HIS A 294 11.54 1.37 5.99
N GLU A 295 12.38 1.59 7.02
CA GLU A 295 12.66 0.58 8.05
C GLU A 295 11.45 0.33 8.95
N PHE A 296 10.47 1.24 8.95
CA PHE A 296 9.23 1.14 9.73
C PHE A 296 8.05 0.55 8.94
N ALA A 297 8.28 0.05 7.72
CA ALA A 297 7.23 -0.62 6.94
C ALA A 297 6.74 -1.92 7.61
N ASP A 298 7.58 -2.54 8.45
CA ASP A 298 7.23 -3.67 9.30
C ASP A 298 6.99 -3.18 10.73
N ALA A 299 5.72 -3.06 11.11
CA ALA A 299 5.31 -2.58 12.44
C ALA A 299 5.66 -3.55 13.58
N GLU A 300 5.94 -4.82 13.28
CA GLU A 300 6.22 -5.83 14.31
C GLU A 300 7.65 -5.73 14.85
N ARG A 301 8.58 -5.18 14.05
CA ARG A 301 10.00 -5.17 14.37
C ARG A 301 10.48 -3.79 14.82
N PRO A 302 10.95 -3.62 16.07
CA PRO A 302 11.57 -2.38 16.51
C PRO A 302 12.83 -2.05 15.70
N VAL A 303 12.98 -0.80 15.30
CA VAL A 303 14.15 -0.28 14.58
C VAL A 303 15.20 0.23 15.56
N PHE A 304 16.48 -0.12 15.35
CA PHE A 304 17.56 0.45 16.15
C PHE A 304 17.77 1.94 15.81
N LEU A 305 17.19 2.82 16.62
CA LEU A 305 17.15 4.27 16.42
C LEU A 305 16.76 4.97 17.73
N GLY A 306 17.42 6.07 18.09
CA GLY A 306 17.05 6.83 19.28
C GLY A 306 15.65 7.42 19.14
N GLU A 307 15.43 8.26 18.15
CA GLU A 307 14.18 9.00 17.93
C GLU A 307 13.15 8.25 17.07
N LEU A 308 11.88 8.52 17.34
CA LEU A 308 10.77 8.06 16.49
C LEU A 308 10.65 8.95 15.25
N PRO A 309 10.17 8.41 14.10
CA PRO A 309 9.71 9.23 12.98
C PRO A 309 8.66 10.25 13.41
N GLY A 310 8.63 11.41 12.74
CA GLY A 310 7.62 12.45 12.95
C GLY A 310 6.19 11.93 12.72
N GLU A 311 5.20 12.65 13.25
CA GLU A 311 3.79 12.36 12.97
C GLU A 311 3.50 12.40 11.46
N ASP A 312 4.03 13.42 10.77
CA ASP A 312 3.91 13.62 9.33
C ASP A 312 4.45 12.42 8.52
N ASP A 313 5.60 11.87 8.91
CA ASP A 313 6.21 10.73 8.21
C ASP A 313 5.38 9.45 8.40
N LEU A 314 4.84 9.23 9.60
CA LEU A 314 3.97 8.09 9.85
C LEU A 314 2.59 8.25 9.24
N ALA A 315 2.06 9.48 9.13
CA ALA A 315 0.84 9.75 8.38
C ALA A 315 1.03 9.40 6.89
N ARG A 316 2.18 9.77 6.31
CA ARG A 316 2.56 9.40 4.93
C ARG A 316 2.69 7.89 4.77
N LEU A 317 3.29 7.20 5.75
CA LEU A 317 3.40 5.75 5.75
C LEU A 317 2.03 5.06 5.84
N ALA A 318 1.16 5.51 6.74
CA ALA A 318 -0.19 4.97 6.92
C ALA A 318 -1.05 5.10 5.65
N LEU A 319 -0.89 6.21 4.92
CA LEU A 319 -1.69 6.52 3.74
C LEU A 319 -1.07 6.03 2.42
N ASP A 320 0.14 5.44 2.46
CA ASP A 320 0.87 5.03 1.25
C ASP A 320 0.08 4.00 0.41
N ASP A 321 -0.75 3.17 1.05
CA ASP A 321 -1.52 2.11 0.40
C ASP A 321 -2.95 2.52 -0.03
N VAL A 322 -3.36 3.78 0.16
CA VAL A 322 -4.71 4.27 -0.21
C VAL A 322 -5.00 4.12 -1.72
N TRP A 323 -3.97 4.03 -2.55
CA TRP A 323 -4.13 3.78 -3.99
C TRP A 323 -4.81 2.45 -4.29
N ARG A 324 -4.70 1.43 -3.43
CA ARG A 324 -5.28 0.09 -3.65
C ARG A 324 -6.80 0.13 -3.65
N PRO A 325 -7.48 0.69 -2.63
CA PRO A 325 -8.92 0.94 -2.66
C PRO A 325 -9.39 1.69 -3.91
N VAL A 326 -8.67 2.73 -4.33
CA VAL A 326 -9.02 3.51 -5.54
C VAL A 326 -8.92 2.61 -6.78
N PHE A 327 -7.82 1.86 -6.90
CA PHE A 327 -7.60 0.92 -7.98
C PHE A 327 -8.70 -0.16 -8.05
N ASP A 328 -9.04 -0.77 -6.92
CA ASP A 328 -10.03 -1.83 -6.85
C ASP A 328 -11.42 -1.33 -7.27
N VAL A 329 -11.83 -0.15 -6.81
CA VAL A 329 -13.09 0.48 -7.23
C VAL A 329 -13.10 0.80 -8.72
N LEU A 330 -12.00 1.35 -9.27
CA LEU A 330 -11.92 1.62 -10.70
C LEU A 330 -11.99 0.33 -11.52
N ARG A 331 -11.39 -0.76 -11.02
CA ARG A 331 -11.43 -2.07 -11.68
C ARG A 331 -12.84 -2.67 -11.66
N GLU A 332 -13.56 -2.56 -10.55
CA GLU A 332 -14.98 -2.96 -10.45
C GLU A 332 -15.81 -2.19 -11.50
N LEU A 333 -15.62 -0.87 -11.56
CA LEU A 333 -16.29 0.03 -12.48
C LEU A 333 -15.88 -0.11 -13.96
N ASP A 334 -14.73 -0.74 -14.25
CA ASP A 334 -14.25 -0.95 -15.61
C ASP A 334 -15.19 -1.87 -16.40
N LEU A 335 -15.83 -2.84 -15.73
CA LEU A 335 -16.71 -3.82 -16.36
C LEU A 335 -18.20 -3.48 -16.26
N GLU A 336 -18.57 -2.49 -15.44
CA GLU A 336 -19.96 -2.06 -15.25
C GLU A 336 -20.36 -0.98 -16.28
N ASP A 337 -21.51 -1.16 -16.93
CA ASP A 337 -22.09 -0.20 -17.89
C ASP A 337 -22.55 1.10 -17.23
#